data_AF-A0AA49JTD7-F1
#
_entry.id   AF-A0AA49JTD7-F1
#
_cell.length_a   1.000
_cell.length_b   1.000
_cell.length_c   1.000
_cell.angle_alpha   90.00
_cell.angle_beta   90.00
_cell.angle_gamma   90.00
#
_symmetry.space_group_name_H-M   'P 1'
#
loop_
_entity.id
_entity.type
_entity.pdbx_description
1 polymer ?
#
loop_
_entity_poly.entity_id
_entity_poly.type
_entity_poly.pdbx_seq_one_letter_code
_entity_poly.pdbx_strand_id
1 'polypeptide(L)'
;MFESLKQTIQDLVGGRIAPADRRAVIAEMKRALALAKLGVEDLAQSAEVTRARLKDEREQQATAARRRALAEGINDTETATLAAKYEAQHAERIAVLERKLDVQEAEHGLAEREYDEMLKQLKQASLGVGSGLSEANRPLSDADLGLPDDAPLRRDLDALGRQAKRQERDAQADAALEALKRKMRGE
;
A
#
# COMPACT_ATOMS: atom_id res chain seq x y z
N MET A 1 -4.48 -18.26 -8.90
CA MET A 1 -3.07 -17.91 -9.20
C MET A 1 -2.24 -17.77 -7.94
N PHE A 2 -2.71 -17.02 -6.93
CA PHE A 2 -2.02 -16.91 -5.64
C PHE A 2 -1.82 -18.27 -4.94
N GLU A 3 -2.82 -19.14 -4.91
CA GLU A 3 -2.70 -20.48 -4.31
C GLU A 3 -1.60 -21.36 -4.91
N SER A 4 -1.46 -21.40 -6.24
CA SER A 4 -0.39 -22.15 -6.90
C SER A 4 0.99 -21.57 -6.60
N LEU A 5 1.08 -20.23 -6.54
CA LEU A 5 2.31 -19.54 -6.18
C LEU A 5 2.68 -19.83 -4.71
N LYS A 6 1.72 -19.73 -3.79
CA LYS A 6 1.89 -20.02 -2.36
C LYS A 6 2.41 -21.44 -2.13
N GLN A 7 1.85 -22.43 -2.83
CA GLN A 7 2.30 -23.82 -2.73
C GLN A 7 3.77 -23.98 -3.16
N THR A 8 4.16 -23.38 -4.28
CA THR A 8 5.56 -23.43 -4.76
C THR A 8 6.54 -22.71 -3.83
N ILE A 9 6.12 -21.61 -3.18
CA ILE A 9 6.94 -20.94 -2.16
C ILE A 9 7.16 -21.85 -0.96
N GLN A 10 6.10 -22.49 -0.48
CA GLN A 10 6.18 -23.41 0.66
C GLN A 10 7.08 -24.61 0.37
N ASP A 11 7.05 -25.14 -0.85
CA ASP A 11 7.92 -26.25 -1.27
C ASP A 11 9.39 -25.83 -1.36
N LEU A 12 9.66 -24.59 -1.81
CA LEU A 12 11.00 -24.01 -1.87
C LEU A 12 11.57 -23.76 -0.46
N VAL A 13 10.80 -23.11 0.41
CA VAL A 13 11.18 -22.82 1.80
C VAL A 13 11.29 -24.11 2.61
N GLY A 14 10.41 -25.08 2.37
CA GLY A 14 10.44 -26.40 2.98
C GLY A 14 11.56 -27.31 2.47
N GLY A 15 12.41 -26.83 1.55
CA GLY A 15 13.57 -27.56 1.05
C GLY A 15 13.24 -28.78 0.20
N ARG A 16 11.97 -28.94 -0.23
CA ARG A 16 11.49 -30.06 -1.05
C ARG A 16 12.00 -30.00 -2.49
N ILE A 17 12.57 -28.85 -2.89
CA ILE A 17 13.14 -28.60 -4.21
C ILE A 17 14.65 -28.85 -4.17
N ALA A 18 15.13 -29.65 -5.13
CA ALA A 18 16.55 -29.96 -5.29
C ALA A 18 17.37 -28.68 -5.51
N PRO A 19 18.56 -28.53 -4.89
CA PRO A 19 19.36 -27.30 -4.97
C PRO A 19 19.66 -26.80 -6.38
N ALA A 20 19.76 -27.71 -7.37
CA ALA A 20 19.96 -27.39 -8.78
C ALA A 20 18.76 -26.66 -9.40
N ASP A 21 17.54 -27.03 -9.01
CA ASP A 21 16.29 -26.52 -9.59
C ASP A 21 15.77 -25.28 -8.86
N ARG A 22 16.24 -25.03 -7.63
CA ARG A 22 15.83 -23.85 -6.82
C ARG A 22 15.98 -22.53 -7.58
N ARG A 23 16.98 -22.41 -8.44
CA ARG A 23 17.23 -21.19 -9.23
C ARG A 23 16.18 -20.97 -10.31
N ALA A 24 15.81 -22.02 -11.04
CA ALA A 24 14.78 -21.94 -12.07
C ALA A 24 13.42 -21.60 -11.44
N VAL A 25 13.11 -22.24 -10.30
CA VAL A 25 11.89 -21.99 -9.54
C VAL A 25 11.84 -20.55 -9.01
N ILE A 26 12.94 -20.02 -8.46
CA ILE A 26 13.02 -18.62 -8.03
C ILE A 26 12.77 -17.66 -9.20
N ALA A 27 13.30 -17.93 -10.39
CA ALA A 27 13.09 -17.09 -11.56
C ALA A 27 11.63 -17.11 -12.05
N GLU A 28 10.98 -18.27 -12.01
CA GLU A 28 9.56 -18.41 -12.32
C GLU A 28 8.68 -17.69 -11.29
N MET A 29 9.00 -17.83 -9.99
CA MET A 29 8.33 -17.12 -8.91
C MET A 29 8.46 -15.60 -9.02
N LYS A 30 9.61 -15.07 -9.46
CA LYS A 30 9.78 -13.64 -9.75
C LYS A 30 8.81 -13.16 -10.82
N ARG A 31 8.66 -13.92 -11.91
CA ARG A 31 7.71 -13.59 -12.99
C ARG A 31 6.28 -13.64 -12.49
N ALA A 32 5.93 -14.66 -11.71
CA ALA A 32 4.60 -14.79 -11.12
C ALA A 32 4.29 -13.65 -10.15
N LEU A 33 5.24 -13.22 -9.33
CA LEU A 33 5.08 -12.06 -8.44
C LEU A 33 4.96 -10.73 -9.20
N ALA A 34 5.69 -10.56 -10.30
CA ALA A 34 5.53 -9.37 -11.14
C ALA A 34 4.11 -9.29 -11.75
N LEU A 35 3.58 -10.43 -12.23
CA LEU A 35 2.20 -10.51 -12.70
C LEU A 35 1.17 -10.29 -11.58
N ALA A 36 1.44 -10.82 -10.38
CA ALA A 36 0.59 -10.60 -9.22
C ALA A 36 0.56 -9.11 -8.81
N LYS A 37 1.71 -8.42 -8.85
CA LYS A 37 1.79 -6.97 -8.59
C LYS A 37 0.92 -6.17 -9.57
N LEU A 38 0.98 -6.50 -10.85
CA LEU A 38 0.11 -5.87 -11.86
C LEU A 38 -1.37 -6.07 -11.51
N GLY A 39 -1.77 -7.28 -11.08
CA GLY A 39 -3.14 -7.54 -10.65
C GLY A 39 -3.56 -6.74 -9.40
N VAL A 40 -2.65 -6.52 -8.44
CA VAL A 40 -2.90 -5.65 -7.27
C VAL A 40 -3.09 -4.20 -7.72
N GLU A 41 -2.24 -3.71 -8.62
CA GLU A 41 -2.34 -2.36 -9.19
C GLU A 41 -3.65 -2.18 -9.99
N ASP A 42 -4.07 -3.20 -10.76
CA ASP A 42 -5.33 -3.19 -11.50
C ASP A 42 -6.54 -3.09 -10.55
N LEU A 43 -6.51 -3.78 -9.39
CA LEU A 43 -7.56 -3.67 -8.37
C LEU A 43 -7.64 -2.24 -7.82
N ALA A 44 -6.51 -1.63 -7.48
CA ALA A 44 -6.44 -0.24 -7.03
C ALA A 44 -7.00 0.73 -8.09
N GLN A 45 -6.58 0.60 -9.35
CA GLN A 45 -7.08 1.42 -10.45
C GLN A 45 -8.60 1.25 -10.65
N SER A 46 -9.09 0.01 -10.54
CA SER A 46 -10.52 -0.27 -10.67
C SER A 46 -11.35 0.37 -9.55
N ALA A 47 -10.78 0.52 -8.35
CA ALA A 47 -11.40 1.24 -7.25
C ALA A 47 -11.45 2.76 -7.54
N GLU A 48 -10.37 3.34 -8.08
CA GLU A 48 -10.37 4.76 -8.47
C GLU A 48 -11.42 5.09 -9.53
N VAL A 49 -11.58 4.22 -10.54
CA VAL A 49 -12.63 4.37 -11.55
C VAL A 49 -14.01 4.32 -10.90
N THR A 50 -14.24 3.42 -9.94
CA THR A 50 -15.50 3.36 -9.19
C THR A 50 -15.71 4.62 -8.35
N ARG A 51 -14.67 5.16 -7.69
CA ARG A 51 -14.75 6.43 -6.93
C ARG A 51 -15.13 7.61 -7.82
N ALA A 52 -14.52 7.71 -9.01
CA ALA A 52 -14.86 8.75 -9.97
C ALA A 52 -16.34 8.67 -10.40
N ARG A 53 -16.81 7.46 -10.75
CA ARG A 53 -18.22 7.24 -11.11
C ARG A 53 -19.18 7.55 -9.96
N LEU A 54 -18.81 7.20 -8.73
CA LEU A 54 -19.61 7.49 -7.53
C LEU A 54 -19.72 9.00 -7.30
N LYS A 55 -18.64 9.75 -7.53
CA LYS A 55 -18.65 11.21 -7.47
C LYS A 55 -19.59 11.79 -8.52
N ASP A 56 -19.47 11.36 -9.77
CA ASP A 56 -20.32 11.83 -10.87
C ASP A 56 -21.80 11.55 -10.57
N GLU A 57 -22.13 10.35 -10.08
CA GLU A 57 -23.51 9.99 -9.78
C GLU A 57 -24.11 10.82 -8.64
N ARG A 58 -23.31 11.15 -7.61
CA ARG A 58 -23.71 12.07 -6.53
C ARG A 58 -23.96 13.48 -7.05
N GLU A 59 -23.16 13.96 -7.99
CA GLU A 59 -23.39 15.25 -8.64
C GLU A 59 -24.69 15.26 -9.48
N GLN A 60 -25.00 14.16 -10.17
CA GLN A 60 -26.26 14.00 -10.90
C GLN A 60 -27.46 13.96 -9.95
N GLN A 61 -27.38 13.20 -8.85
CA GLN A 61 -28.41 13.17 -7.82
C GLN A 61 -28.69 14.58 -7.26
N ALA A 62 -27.63 15.31 -6.90
CA ALA A 62 -27.75 16.67 -6.38
C ALA A 62 -28.38 17.62 -7.43
N THR A 63 -28.07 17.41 -8.71
CA THR A 63 -28.68 18.17 -9.81
C THR A 63 -30.17 17.84 -9.96
N ALA A 64 -30.56 16.58 -9.87
CA ALA A 64 -31.97 16.16 -9.89
C ALA A 64 -32.75 16.75 -8.71
N ALA A 65 -32.18 16.72 -7.50
CA ALA A 65 -32.77 17.31 -6.30
C ALA A 65 -32.98 18.83 -6.44
N ARG A 66 -31.98 19.56 -6.96
CA ARG A 66 -32.11 21.01 -7.23
C ARG A 66 -33.20 21.30 -8.25
N ARG A 67 -33.28 20.53 -9.33
CA ARG A 67 -34.32 20.68 -10.37
C ARG A 67 -35.71 20.39 -9.82
N ARG A 68 -35.84 19.38 -8.94
CA ARG A 68 -37.09 19.08 -8.24
C ARG A 68 -37.56 20.27 -7.42
N ALA A 69 -36.68 20.84 -6.58
CA ALA A 69 -37.01 21.98 -5.74
C ALA A 69 -37.44 23.22 -6.56
N LEU A 70 -36.78 23.46 -7.71
CA LEU A 70 -37.17 24.55 -8.61
C LEU A 70 -38.56 24.31 -9.24
N ALA A 71 -38.84 23.09 -9.69
CA ALA A 71 -40.12 22.72 -10.28
C ALA A 71 -41.27 22.83 -9.25
N GLU A 72 -41.04 22.35 -8.02
CA GLU A 72 -41.97 22.53 -6.89
C GLU A 72 -42.24 24.02 -6.63
N GLY A 73 -41.21 24.87 -6.67
CA GLY A 73 -41.34 26.32 -6.45
C GLY A 73 -42.18 27.06 -7.50
N ILE A 74 -42.33 26.51 -8.71
CA ILE A 74 -43.17 27.07 -9.78
C ILE A 74 -44.47 26.29 -9.99
N ASN A 75 -44.77 25.31 -9.13
CA ASN A 75 -45.90 24.38 -9.24
C ASN A 75 -45.92 23.53 -10.52
N ASP A 76 -44.75 23.26 -11.10
CA ASP A 76 -44.61 22.30 -12.20
C ASP A 76 -44.54 20.87 -11.63
N THR A 77 -45.72 20.28 -11.48
CA THR A 77 -45.87 18.95 -10.88
C THR A 77 -45.32 17.81 -11.76
N GLU A 78 -45.32 17.97 -13.08
CA GLU A 78 -44.78 16.95 -14.00
C GLU A 78 -43.26 16.88 -13.89
N THR A 79 -42.58 18.03 -13.94
CA THR A 79 -41.13 18.08 -13.78
C THR A 79 -40.71 17.65 -12.37
N ALA A 80 -41.45 18.04 -11.33
CA ALA A 80 -41.16 17.63 -9.95
C ALA A 80 -41.27 16.10 -9.77
N THR A 81 -42.33 15.48 -10.30
CA THR A 81 -42.49 14.01 -10.22
C THR A 81 -41.44 13.26 -11.03
N LEU A 82 -41.05 13.77 -12.19
CA LEU A 82 -39.97 13.18 -13.00
C LEU A 82 -38.61 13.30 -12.30
N ALA A 83 -38.30 14.48 -11.75
CA ALA A 83 -37.06 14.70 -11.01
C ALA A 83 -36.96 13.79 -9.77
N ALA A 84 -38.06 13.56 -9.05
CA ALA A 84 -38.12 12.61 -7.94
C ALA A 84 -37.78 11.17 -8.36
N LYS A 85 -38.25 10.73 -9.55
CA LYS A 85 -37.91 9.40 -10.09
C LYS A 85 -36.42 9.28 -10.38
N TYR A 86 -35.82 10.30 -11.02
CA TYR A 86 -34.38 10.29 -11.29
C TYR A 86 -33.54 10.35 -10.01
N GLU A 87 -33.96 11.15 -9.03
CA GLU A 87 -33.31 11.21 -7.73
C GLU A 87 -33.28 9.84 -7.04
N ALA A 88 -34.40 9.10 -7.07
CA ALA A 88 -34.47 7.74 -6.54
C ALA A 88 -33.56 6.76 -7.31
N GLN A 89 -33.54 6.83 -8.65
CA GLN A 89 -32.66 6.01 -9.48
C GLN A 89 -31.17 6.28 -9.22
N HIS A 90 -30.78 7.54 -9.08
CA HIS A 90 -29.41 7.91 -8.73
C HIS A 90 -29.04 7.41 -7.32
N ALA A 91 -29.98 7.50 -6.36
CA ALA A 91 -29.76 6.97 -5.01
C ALA A 91 -29.51 5.45 -5.02
N GLU A 92 -30.28 4.69 -5.80
CA GLU A 92 -30.08 3.24 -5.96
C GLU A 92 -28.70 2.92 -6.56
N ARG A 93 -28.30 3.66 -7.60
CA ARG A 93 -27.00 3.49 -8.26
C ARG A 93 -25.83 3.83 -7.33
N ILE A 94 -25.96 4.91 -6.56
CA ILE A 94 -24.99 5.31 -5.53
C ILE A 94 -24.82 4.17 -4.53
N ALA A 95 -25.91 3.61 -3.99
CA ALA A 95 -25.84 2.51 -3.03
C ALA A 95 -25.19 1.23 -3.60
N VAL A 96 -25.32 0.98 -4.91
CA VAL A 96 -24.60 -0.12 -5.59
C VAL A 96 -23.12 0.20 -5.74
N LEU A 97 -22.78 1.42 -6.16
CA LEU A 97 -21.39 1.85 -6.35
C LEU A 97 -20.61 1.92 -5.04
N GLU A 98 -21.24 2.33 -3.94
CA GLU A 98 -20.65 2.32 -2.59
C GLU A 98 -20.30 0.90 -2.16
N ARG A 99 -21.26 -0.04 -2.23
CA ARG A 99 -21.01 -1.45 -1.92
C ARG A 99 -19.92 -2.05 -2.81
N LYS A 100 -19.90 -1.69 -4.09
CA LYS A 100 -18.86 -2.14 -5.01
C LYS A 100 -17.48 -1.60 -4.59
N LEU A 101 -17.41 -0.32 -4.22
CA LEU A 101 -16.16 0.30 -3.77
C LEU A 101 -15.64 -0.38 -2.51
N ASP A 102 -16.51 -0.61 -1.52
CA ASP A 102 -16.14 -1.28 -0.27
C ASP A 102 -15.54 -2.67 -0.53
N VAL A 103 -16.16 -3.45 -1.43
CA VAL A 103 -15.64 -4.77 -1.82
C VAL A 103 -14.30 -4.65 -2.54
N GLN A 104 -14.16 -3.73 -3.51
CA GLN A 104 -12.92 -3.54 -4.25
C GLN A 104 -11.75 -3.12 -3.34
N GLU A 105 -12.01 -2.24 -2.35
CA GLU A 105 -11.00 -1.80 -1.38
C GLU A 105 -10.60 -2.94 -0.43
N ALA A 106 -11.57 -3.75 0.01
CA ALA A 106 -11.30 -4.93 0.83
C ALA A 106 -10.48 -5.99 0.07
N GLU A 107 -10.84 -6.26 -1.18
CA GLU A 107 -10.11 -7.18 -2.07
C GLU A 107 -8.69 -6.69 -2.34
N HIS A 108 -8.51 -5.40 -2.65
CA HIS A 108 -7.19 -4.80 -2.82
C HIS A 108 -6.34 -4.98 -1.55
N GLY A 109 -6.89 -4.68 -0.37
CA GLY A 109 -6.15 -4.83 0.89
C GLY A 109 -5.79 -6.28 1.20
N LEU A 110 -6.61 -7.26 0.80
CA LEU A 110 -6.26 -8.68 0.91
C LEU A 110 -5.11 -9.04 -0.05
N ALA A 111 -5.24 -8.67 -1.32
CA ALA A 111 -4.25 -8.96 -2.35
C ALA A 111 -2.89 -8.31 -2.06
N GLU A 112 -2.88 -7.09 -1.53
CA GLU A 112 -1.67 -6.37 -1.10
C GLU A 112 -0.94 -7.11 0.03
N ARG A 113 -1.68 -7.54 1.07
CA ARG A 113 -1.11 -8.34 2.17
C ARG A 113 -0.52 -9.66 1.69
N GLU A 114 -1.23 -10.36 0.81
CA GLU A 114 -0.76 -11.62 0.22
C GLU A 114 0.48 -11.42 -0.63
N TYR A 115 0.52 -10.37 -1.45
CA TYR A 115 1.69 -9.99 -2.24
C TYR A 115 2.92 -9.74 -1.36
N ASP A 116 2.77 -8.94 -0.30
CA ASP A 116 3.84 -8.61 0.63
C ASP A 116 4.38 -9.84 1.38
N GLU A 117 3.49 -10.75 1.78
CA GLU A 117 3.88 -11.99 2.43
C GLU A 117 4.72 -12.86 1.49
N MET A 118 4.24 -13.06 0.26
CA MET A 118 4.97 -13.85 -0.75
C MET A 118 6.30 -13.20 -1.13
N LEU A 119 6.36 -11.87 -1.19
CA LEU A 119 7.60 -11.14 -1.43
C LEU A 119 8.63 -11.38 -0.31
N LYS A 120 8.19 -11.34 0.95
CA LYS A 120 9.06 -11.65 2.11
C LYS A 120 9.58 -13.08 2.05
N GLN A 121 8.71 -14.04 1.74
CA GLN A 121 9.10 -15.46 1.61
C GLN A 121 10.08 -15.67 0.45
N LEU A 122 9.89 -15.00 -0.70
CA LEU A 122 10.86 -15.04 -1.81
C LEU A 122 12.22 -14.45 -1.40
N LYS A 123 12.24 -13.30 -0.72
CA LYS A 123 13.49 -12.69 -0.24
C LYS A 123 14.24 -13.66 0.68
N GLN A 124 13.55 -14.28 1.65
CA GLN A 124 14.13 -15.28 2.54
C GLN A 124 14.67 -16.50 1.77
N ALA A 125 13.90 -17.03 0.82
CA ALA A 125 14.34 -18.16 -0.01
C ALA A 125 15.55 -17.80 -0.89
N SER A 126 15.65 -16.56 -1.38
CA SER A 126 16.78 -16.09 -2.19
C SER A 126 18.07 -15.95 -1.37
N LEU A 127 17.97 -15.50 -0.11
CA LEU A 127 19.11 -15.38 0.80
C LEU A 127 19.70 -16.74 1.17
N GLY A 128 18.87 -17.78 1.28
CA GLY A 128 19.30 -19.15 1.55
C GLY A 128 20.06 -19.84 0.39
N VAL A 129 20.09 -19.23 -0.80
CA VAL A 129 20.70 -19.80 -2.03
C VAL A 129 22.03 -19.10 -2.41
N GLY A 130 22.34 -17.95 -1.81
CA GLY A 130 23.42 -17.04 -2.22
C GLY A 130 24.85 -17.34 -1.72
N SER A 131 25.34 -18.58 -1.81
CA SER A 131 26.74 -18.93 -1.44
C SER A 131 27.72 -18.97 -2.63
N GLY A 132 27.37 -18.43 -3.81
CA GLY A 132 28.18 -18.56 -5.04
C GLY A 132 28.65 -17.21 -5.64
N LEU A 133 29.96 -17.09 -5.88
CA LEU A 133 30.72 -15.89 -6.31
C LEU A 133 30.46 -15.41 -7.77
N SER A 134 29.22 -15.14 -8.20
CA SER A 134 28.96 -14.52 -9.53
C SER A 134 28.05 -13.30 -9.41
N GLU A 135 28.21 -12.32 -10.31
CA GLU A 135 27.41 -11.08 -10.35
C GLU A 135 25.91 -11.36 -10.57
N ALA A 136 25.58 -12.48 -11.23
CA ALA A 136 24.23 -13.01 -11.36
C ALA A 136 23.68 -13.69 -10.08
N ASN A 137 24.50 -13.85 -9.04
CA ASN A 137 24.19 -14.54 -7.77
C ASN A 137 24.12 -13.58 -6.57
N ARG A 138 24.09 -12.26 -6.79
CA ARG A 138 23.92 -11.27 -5.72
C ARG A 138 22.51 -11.40 -5.10
N PRO A 139 22.38 -11.25 -3.76
CA PRO A 139 21.07 -11.12 -3.12
C PRO A 139 20.28 -9.97 -3.74
N LEU A 140 18.99 -10.22 -4.02
CA LEU A 140 18.06 -9.27 -4.64
C LEU A 140 18.11 -7.92 -3.94
N SER A 141 18.31 -6.86 -4.70
CA SER A 141 18.17 -5.50 -4.20
C SER A 141 16.73 -5.00 -4.34
N ASP A 142 16.34 -4.03 -3.53
CA ASP A 142 14.99 -3.42 -3.62
C ASP A 142 14.75 -2.77 -5.00
N ALA A 143 15.82 -2.30 -5.64
CA ALA A 143 15.80 -1.80 -7.02
C ALA A 143 15.44 -2.89 -8.06
N ASP A 144 15.91 -4.13 -7.89
CA ASP A 144 15.59 -5.25 -8.81
C ASP A 144 14.12 -5.68 -8.73
N LEU A 145 13.43 -5.28 -7.66
CA LEU A 145 12.04 -5.64 -7.37
C LEU A 145 11.09 -4.46 -7.65
N GLY A 146 11.61 -3.33 -8.16
CA GLY A 146 10.83 -2.12 -8.41
C GLY A 146 10.24 -1.53 -7.13
N LEU A 147 10.89 -1.75 -5.98
CA LEU A 147 10.60 -1.03 -4.74
C LEU A 147 11.44 0.27 -4.70
N PRO A 148 10.95 1.32 -4.04
CA PRO A 148 11.74 2.53 -3.80
C PRO A 148 13.07 2.17 -3.10
N ASP A 149 14.16 2.82 -3.52
CA ASP A 149 15.44 2.67 -2.83
C ASP A 149 15.38 3.41 -1.49
N ASP A 150 15.16 2.65 -0.41
CA ASP A 150 15.12 3.17 0.97
C ASP A 150 16.52 3.39 1.57
N ALA A 151 17.61 3.05 0.84
CA ALA A 151 18.97 3.26 1.30
C ALA A 151 19.29 4.73 1.69
N PRO A 152 18.90 5.77 0.92
CA PRO A 152 19.03 7.16 1.33
C PRO A 152 18.25 7.47 2.62
N LEU A 153 16.98 7.06 2.72
CA LEU A 153 16.14 7.28 3.90
C LEU A 153 16.74 6.63 5.17
N ARG A 154 17.30 5.43 5.06
CA ARG A 154 17.99 4.76 6.18
C ARG A 154 19.26 5.49 6.60
N ARG A 155 20.06 6.01 5.65
CA ARG A 155 21.25 6.81 5.95
C ARG A 155 20.89 8.11 6.68
N ASP A 156 19.78 8.74 6.27
CA ASP A 156 19.29 9.97 6.89
C ASP A 156 18.77 9.70 8.30
N LEU A 157 18.02 8.62 8.52
CA LEU A 157 17.59 8.19 9.86
C LEU A 157 18.76 7.85 10.78
N ASP A 158 19.78 7.16 10.27
CA ASP A 158 20.99 6.86 11.03
C ASP A 158 21.80 8.13 11.36
N ALA A 159 21.84 9.10 10.44
CA ALA A 159 22.46 10.40 10.67
C ALA A 159 21.72 11.20 11.75
N LEU A 160 20.39 11.21 11.71
CA LEU A 160 19.54 11.81 12.73
C LEU A 160 19.72 11.12 14.09
N GLY A 161 19.77 9.79 14.13
CA GLY A 161 20.04 9.04 15.36
C GLY A 161 21.41 9.35 15.98
N ARG A 162 22.45 9.53 15.15
CA ARG A 162 23.78 9.98 15.63
C ARG A 162 23.76 11.42 16.12
N GLN A 163 23.00 12.30 15.48
CA GLN A 163 22.85 13.69 15.90
C GLN A 163 22.11 13.81 17.23
N ALA A 164 21.01 13.08 17.41
CA ALA A 164 20.26 13.05 18.67
C ALA A 164 21.13 12.57 19.84
N LYS A 165 21.94 11.51 19.65
CA LYS A 165 22.88 11.03 20.67
C LYS A 165 23.98 12.03 21.02
N ARG A 166 24.42 12.86 20.06
CA ARG A 166 25.37 13.95 20.33
C ARG A 166 24.71 15.05 21.16
N GLN A 167 23.52 15.50 20.75
CA GLN A 167 22.76 16.51 21.49
C GLN A 167 22.44 16.06 22.93
N GLU A 168 22.09 14.79 23.12
CA GLU A 168 21.84 14.23 24.46
C GLU A 168 23.12 14.24 25.32
N ARG A 169 24.27 13.88 24.75
CA ARG A 169 25.56 13.93 25.44
C ARG A 169 26.00 15.34 25.77
N ASP A 170 25.80 16.28 24.85
CA ASP A 170 26.12 17.69 25.06
C ASP A 170 25.22 18.29 26.16
N ALA A 171 23.92 17.99 26.14
CA ALA A 171 22.99 18.40 27.19
C ALA A 171 23.34 17.80 28.57
N GLN A 172 23.78 16.53 28.61
CA GLN A 172 24.27 15.90 29.84
C GLN A 172 25.56 16.56 30.34
N ALA A 173 26.47 16.93 29.44
CA ALA A 173 27.70 17.65 29.79
C ALA A 173 27.40 19.05 30.34
N ASP A 174 26.48 19.78 29.70
CA ASP A 174 26.04 21.10 30.16
C ASP A 174 25.36 21.03 31.53
N ALA A 175 24.50 20.04 31.75
CA ALA A 175 23.87 19.82 33.06
C ALA A 175 24.90 19.49 34.15
N ALA A 176 25.91 18.68 33.84
CA ALA A 176 27.00 18.37 34.77
C ALA A 176 27.88 19.60 35.06
N LEU A 177 28.14 20.44 34.06
CA LEU A 177 28.88 21.70 34.22
C LEU A 177 28.11 22.71 35.07
N GLU A 178 26.80 22.87 34.85
CA GLU A 178 25.97 23.75 35.67
C GLU A 178 25.85 23.26 37.12
N ALA A 179 25.73 21.95 37.34
CA ALA A 179 25.77 21.37 38.68
C ALA A 179 27.12 21.61 39.38
N LEU A 180 28.24 21.49 38.65
CA LEU A 180 29.58 21.78 39.17
C LEU A 180 29.75 23.28 39.47
N LYS A 181 29.26 24.17 38.60
CA LYS A 181 29.28 25.62 38.81
C LYS A 181 28.47 26.01 40.04
N ARG A 182 27.27 25.45 40.24
CA ARG A 182 26.45 25.69 41.45
C ARG A 182 27.21 25.25 42.71
N LYS A 183 27.83 24.06 42.68
CA LYS A 183 28.66 23.55 43.79
C LYS A 183 29.90 24.42 44.08
N MET A 184 30.52 25.01 43.06
CA MET A 184 31.66 25.92 43.21
C MET A 184 31.27 27.33 43.65
N ARG A 185 30.01 27.75 43.40
CA ARG A 185 29.49 29.07 43.77
C ARG A 185 28.91 29.15 45.19
N GLY A 186 28.81 28.01 45.89
CA GLY A 186 28.43 27.96 47.30
C GLY A 186 26.93 28.11 47.57
N GLU A 187 26.07 27.61 46.67
CA GLU A 187 24.66 27.30 46.95
C GLU A 187 24.47 25.81 47.25
#